data_AF-A0AAU7LY41-F1
#
_entry.id   AF-A0AAU7LY41-F1
#
_cell.length_a   1.000
_cell.length_b   1.000
_cell.length_c   1.000
_cell.angle_alpha   90.00
_cell.angle_beta   90.00
_cell.angle_gamma   90.00
#
_symmetry.space_group_name_H-M   'P 1'
#
loop_
_entity.id
_entity.type
_entity.pdbx_description
1 polymer ?
#
loop_
_entity_poly.entity_id
_entity_poly.type
_entity_poly.pdbx_seq_one_letter_code
_entity_poly.pdbx_strand_id
1 'polypeptide(L)' 'MENDIRLRYGSARPGVLEDTPIMVLHICEEQTAVATEDGSEPHSVLVRFIGSRRTAVDFFKHTPCLPGKYRSCHDGG' A
#
# COMPACT_ATOMS: atom_id res chain seq x y z
N MET A 1 7.40 6.50 6.75
CA MET A 1 6.68 5.38 6.11
C MET A 1 6.58 4.16 7.02
N GLU A 2 7.68 3.53 7.46
CA GLU A 2 7.61 2.34 8.33
C GLU A 2 6.96 2.63 9.69
N ASN A 3 7.34 3.72 10.37
CA ASN A 3 6.68 4.15 11.59
C ASN A 3 5.20 4.51 11.35
N ASP A 4 4.88 5.13 10.21
CA ASP A 4 3.51 5.54 9.89
C ASP A 4 2.59 4.33 9.69
N ILE A 5 3.07 3.27 9.03
CA ILE A 5 2.28 2.05 8.86
C ILE A 5 2.15 1.27 10.17
N ARG A 6 3.15 1.30 11.05
CA ARG A 6 3.03 0.74 12.42
C ARG A 6 1.96 1.46 13.23
N LEU A 7 1.91 2.79 13.17
CA LEU A 7 0.85 3.58 13.82
C LEU A 7 -0.55 3.26 13.25
N ARG A 8 -0.65 3.12 11.93
CA ARG A 8 -1.91 2.73 11.26
C ARG A 8 -2.33 1.31 11.61
N TYR A 9 -1.37 0.38 11.72
CA TYR A 9 -1.61 -0.99 12.16
C TYR A 9 -2.19 -1.02 13.59
N GLY A 10 -1.54 -0.34 14.53
CA GLY A 10 -2.03 -0.21 15.91
C GLY A 10 -3.41 0.47 16.00
N SER A 11 -3.73 1.37 15.07
CA SER A 11 -5.06 2.00 15.00
C SER A 11 -6.14 1.08 14.40
N ALA A 12 -5.76 0.14 13.52
CA ALA A 12 -6.68 -0.79 12.86
C ALA A 12 -6.98 -2.04 13.72
N ARG A 13 -6.02 -2.47 14.55
CA ARG A 13 -6.09 -3.69 15.35
C ARG A 13 -7.26 -3.77 16.35
N PRO A 14 -7.66 -2.70 17.07
CA PRO A 14 -8.72 -2.79 18.08
C PRO A 14 -10.11 -3.20 17.54
N GLY A 15 -10.33 -3.13 16.23
CA GLY A 15 -11.57 -3.57 15.57
C GLY A 15 -11.60 -5.04 15.17
N VAL A 16 -10.55 -5.82 15.49
CA VAL A 16 -10.35 -7.19 15.02
C VAL A 16 -10.06 -8.12 16.19
N LEU A 17 -10.57 -9.35 16.14
CA LEU A 17 -10.35 -10.37 17.18
C LEU A 17 -8.85 -10.65 17.36
N GLU A 18 -8.47 -10.98 18.60
CA GLU A 18 -7.07 -11.05 19.05
C GLU A 18 -6.17 -12.06 18.33
N ASP A 19 -6.73 -12.97 17.53
CA ASP A 19 -5.99 -13.95 16.73
C ASP A 19 -6.35 -13.91 15.25
N THR A 20 -7.04 -12.86 14.80
CA THR A 20 -7.39 -12.72 13.38
C THR A 20 -6.28 -11.98 12.65
N PRO A 21 -5.66 -12.60 11.61
CA PRO A 21 -4.64 -11.93 10.82
C PRO A 21 -5.21 -10.70 10.13
N ILE A 22 -4.49 -9.57 10.24
CA ILE A 22 -4.83 -8.34 9.54
C ILE A 22 -3.69 -7.92 8.62
N MET A 23 -4.08 -7.31 7.51
CA MET A 23 -3.16 -6.65 6.59
C MET A 23 -3.56 -5.19 6.46
N VAL A 24 -2.62 -4.29 6.75
CA VAL A 24 -2.79 -2.85 6.54
C VAL A 24 -2.02 -2.45 5.29
N LEU A 25 -2.74 -1.86 4.32
CA LEU A 25 -2.19 -1.27 3.12
C LEU A 25 -2.20 0.25 3.25
N HIS A 26 -1.04 0.88 3.15
CA HIS A 26 -0.91 2.33 3.19
C HIS A 26 -0.27 2.85 1.91
N ILE A 27 -1.07 3.57 1.10
CA ILE A 27 -0.64 4.17 -0.18
C ILE A 27 -0.45 5.68 0.02
N CYS A 28 0.74 6.17 -0.26
CA CYS A 28 1.10 7.59 -0.29
C CYS A 28 1.42 8.04 -1.72
N GLU A 29 1.74 9.32 -1.91
CA GLU A 29 2.12 9.88 -3.21
C GLU A 29 3.36 9.21 -3.83
N GLU A 30 4.33 8.85 -3.00
CA GLU A 30 5.65 8.37 -3.44
C GLU A 30 5.92 6.91 -3.12
N GLN A 31 5.22 6.35 -2.14
CA GLN A 31 5.51 5.05 -1.58
C GLN A 31 4.23 4.33 -1.18
N THR A 32 4.29 3.01 -1.15
CA THR A 32 3.26 2.12 -0.62
C THR A 32 3.90 1.22 0.40
N ALA A 33 3.23 1.03 1.54
CA ALA A 33 3.66 0.13 2.58
C ALA A 33 2.57 -0.90 2.88
N VAL A 34 2.98 -2.12 3.23
CA VAL A 34 2.12 -3.20 3.67
C VAL A 34 2.64 -3.73 5.00
N ALA A 35 1.75 -3.90 5.98
CA ALA A 35 2.05 -4.52 7.27
C ALA A 35 1.08 -5.69 7.49
N THR A 36 1.59 -6.83 7.96
CA THR A 36 0.81 -8.06 8.17
C THR A 36 1.16 -8.70 9.50
N GLU A 37 0.17 -9.14 10.28
CA GLU A 37 0.35 -10.10 11.40
C GLU A 37 -0.98 -10.65 11.94
N ASP A 38 -0.89 -11.73 12.71
CA ASP A 38 -1.87 -12.28 13.65
C ASP A 38 -1.80 -11.67 15.07
N GLY A 39 -0.85 -10.78 15.37
CA GLY A 39 -0.61 -10.17 16.70
C GLY A 39 -0.76 -8.63 16.79
N SER A 40 -0.49 -8.08 17.99
CA SER A 40 -0.69 -6.67 18.34
C SER A 40 0.34 -5.70 17.74
N GLU A 41 1.51 -6.19 17.36
CA GLU A 41 2.50 -5.45 16.56
C GLU A 41 2.57 -6.02 15.13
N PRO A 42 3.26 -5.37 14.17
CA PRO A 42 3.53 -5.95 12.87
C PRO A 42 4.97 -6.48 12.76
N HIS A 43 5.11 -7.79 12.53
CA HIS A 43 6.38 -8.52 12.41
C HIS A 43 7.04 -8.32 11.04
N SER A 44 6.27 -7.92 10.03
CA SER A 44 6.78 -7.64 8.68
C SER A 44 6.17 -6.38 8.11
N VAL A 45 7.03 -5.42 7.77
CA VAL A 45 6.67 -4.22 7.00
C VAL A 45 7.36 -4.28 5.66
N LEU A 46 6.58 -4.29 4.58
CA LEU A 46 7.07 -4.20 3.22
C LEU A 46 6.86 -2.79 2.70
N VAL A 47 7.94 -2.07 2.39
CA VAL A 47 7.86 -0.76 1.73
C VAL A 47 8.27 -0.89 0.25
N ARG A 48 7.50 -0.24 -0.63
CA ARG A 48 7.74 -0.15 -2.07
C ARG A 48 7.73 1.31 -2.50
N PHE A 49 8.65 1.69 -3.38
CA PHE A 49 8.72 3.01 -4.01
C PHE A 49 7.70 3.15 -5.15
N ILE A 50 6.46 2.79 -4.88
CA ILE A 50 5.32 2.89 -5.78
C ILE A 50 4.27 3.68 -5.01
N GLY A 51 3.97 4.91 -5.45
CA GLY A 51 2.95 5.76 -4.85
C GLY A 51 2.04 6.34 -5.90
N SER A 52 0.93 6.99 -5.51
CA SER A 52 -0.08 7.47 -6.44
C SER A 52 0.48 8.46 -7.47
N ARG A 53 1.35 9.38 -7.05
CA ARG A 53 1.99 10.38 -7.93
C ARG A 53 3.01 9.74 -8.84
N ARG A 54 3.88 8.85 -8.31
CA ARG A 54 4.84 8.09 -9.13
C ARG A 54 4.14 7.25 -10.19
N THR A 55 3.12 6.49 -9.77
CA THR A 55 2.31 5.68 -10.67
C THR A 55 1.67 6.56 -11.75
N ALA A 56 1.21 7.76 -11.40
CA ALA A 56 0.65 8.67 -12.39
C ALA A 56 1.68 9.19 -13.40
N VAL A 57 2.86 9.59 -12.95
CA VAL A 57 3.95 10.03 -13.85
C VAL A 57 4.41 8.89 -14.76
N ASP A 58 4.58 7.69 -14.21
CA ASP A 58 5.17 6.56 -14.93
C ASP A 58 4.18 5.94 -15.94
N PHE A 59 2.90 5.87 -15.59
CA PHE A 59 1.89 5.11 -16.36
C PHE A 59 0.82 5.99 -17.04
N PHE A 60 0.55 7.20 -16.56
CA PHE A 60 -0.50 8.09 -17.12
C PHE A 60 0.11 9.30 -17.84
N LYS A 61 0.58 9.07 -19.08
CA LYS A 61 1.17 10.12 -19.95
C LYS A 61 0.15 11.11 -20.55
N HIS A 62 -1.14 10.91 -20.31
CA HIS A 62 -2.21 11.77 -20.82
C HIS A 62 -3.30 11.95 -19.76
N THR A 63 -3.75 13.20 -19.57
CA THR A 63 -4.86 13.57 -18.70
C THR A 63 -5.99 14.16 -19.56
N PRO A 64 -7.24 13.67 -19.48
CA PRO A 64 -7.73 12.60 -18.61
C PRO A 64 -7.31 11.20 -19.09
N CYS A 65 -7.18 10.25 -18.16
CA CYS A 65 -6.94 8.85 -18.49
C CYS A 65 -8.10 8.32 -19.35
N LEU A 66 -7.82 7.99 -20.62
CA LEU A 66 -8.82 7.42 -21.51
C LEU A 66 -9.26 6.04 -20.99
N PRO A 67 -10.58 5.78 -20.83
CA PRO A 67 -11.07 4.46 -20.42
C PRO A 67 -10.60 3.42 -21.44
N GLY A 68 -9.80 2.44 -20.96
CA GLY A 68 -9.18 1.40 -21.80
C GLY A 68 -7.65 1.30 -21.69
N LYS A 69 -6.96 2.28 -21.09
CA LYS A 69 -5.49 2.25 -20.93
C LYS A 69 -4.98 1.61 -19.62
N TYR A 70 -5.83 0.93 -18.84
CA TYR A 70 -5.46 0.36 -17.53
C TYR A 70 -4.66 -0.96 -17.60
N ARG A 71 -4.32 -1.47 -18.80
CA ARG A 71 -3.80 -2.84 -18.96
C ARG A 71 -2.32 -3.04 -18.58
N SER A 72 -1.58 -2.03 -18.16
CA SER A 72 -0.11 -2.10 -18.12
C SER A 72 0.53 -1.94 -16.74
N CYS A 73 -0.02 -2.57 -15.69
CA CYS A 73 0.71 -2.76 -14.42
C CYS A 73 1.46 -4.10 -14.34
N HIS A 74 1.49 -4.87 -15.44
CA HIS A 74 2.25 -6.11 -15.54
C HIS A 74 3.05 -6.06 -16.84
N ASP A 75 4.35 -5.79 -16.72
CA ASP A 75 5.44 -6.36 -17.50
C ASP A 75 6.70 -5.57 -17.17
N GLY A 76 7.38 -6.03 -16.11
CA GLY A 76 8.80 -5.75 -15.93
C GLY A 76 9.58 -6.60 -16.92
N GLY A 77 10.35 -5.94 -17.79
CA GLY A 77 11.46 -6.49 -18.55
C GLY A 77 12.69 -5.64 -18.28
#